data_AF-A0A6C0IWH1-F1
#
_entry.id   AF-A0A6C0IWH1-F1
#
_cell.length_a   1.000
_cell.length_b   1.000
_cell.length_c   1.000
_cell.angle_alpha   90.00
_cell.angle_beta   90.00
_cell.angle_gamma   90.00
#
_symmetry.space_group_name_H-M   'P 1'
#
loop_
_entity.id
_entity.type
_entity.pdbx_description
1 polymer ?
#
loop_
_entity_poly.entity_id
_entity_poly.type
_entity_poly.pdbx_seq_one_letter_code
_entity_poly.pdbx_strand_id
1 'polypeptide(L)'
;MSDNQTKIIKISDYYKDFNLPEKCFNSDNLKNLLELSAINKINLFKRNNNSVKLNNTKKIINECTILKKIKLKEFTKELEDFNLSDSDISIGIIKTTNDKYINNLENIDNIIKIINTKPDIDYLDNILNEDTVSDSFIEIYSNN
;
A
#
# COMPACT_ATOMS: atom_id res chain seq x y z
N MET A 1 -27.77 -1.02 10.01
CA MET A 1 -26.95 -1.99 9.26
C MET A 1 -25.83 -1.19 8.62
N SER A 2 -24.60 -1.34 9.11
CA SER A 2 -23.45 -0.56 8.67
C SER A 2 -22.76 -1.30 7.52
N ASP A 3 -22.99 -0.86 6.29
CA ASP A 3 -22.12 -1.18 5.16
C ASP A 3 -20.81 -0.41 5.31
N ASN A 4 -19.94 -0.86 6.21
CA ASN A 4 -18.51 -0.55 6.10
C ASN A 4 -17.92 -1.56 5.10
N GLN A 5 -18.36 -1.47 3.84
CA GLN A 5 -17.62 -2.05 2.75
C GLN A 5 -16.27 -1.33 2.73
N THR A 6 -15.23 -1.99 3.24
CA THR A 6 -13.85 -1.60 3.00
C THR A 6 -13.71 -1.50 1.50
N LYS A 7 -13.75 -0.27 0.96
CA LYS A 7 -13.70 -0.01 -0.46
C LYS A 7 -12.42 -0.67 -0.96
N ILE A 8 -12.55 -1.78 -1.70
CA ILE A 8 -11.39 -2.49 -2.24
C ILE A 8 -10.74 -1.50 -3.19
N ILE A 9 -9.61 -0.94 -2.79
CA ILE A 9 -8.83 -0.06 -3.64
C ILE A 9 -8.16 -0.98 -4.66
N LYS A 10 -8.70 -1.00 -5.89
CA LYS A 10 -8.00 -1.67 -6.98
C LYS A 10 -6.70 -0.92 -7.26
N ILE A 11 -5.60 -1.65 -7.46
CA ILE A 11 -4.29 -1.06 -7.80
C ILE A 11 -4.42 -0.12 -9.00
N SER A 12 -5.22 -0.53 -9.99
CA SER A 12 -5.54 0.24 -11.20
C SER A 12 -6.13 1.61 -10.85
N ASP A 13 -7.03 1.69 -9.87
CA ASP A 13 -7.70 2.94 -9.49
C ASP A 13 -6.76 3.88 -8.73
N TYR A 14 -5.89 3.31 -7.89
CA TYR A 14 -4.93 4.08 -7.10
C TYR A 14 -3.81 4.68 -7.97
N TYR A 15 -3.38 3.93 -9.00
CA TYR A 15 -2.30 4.35 -9.91
C TYR A 15 -2.77 4.79 -11.30
N LYS A 16 -4.08 4.95 -11.54
CA LYS A 16 -4.63 5.39 -12.83
C LYS A 16 -3.99 6.68 -13.34
N ASP A 17 -3.73 7.60 -12.43
CA ASP A 17 -3.16 8.91 -12.73
C ASP A 17 -1.64 8.85 -12.91
N PHE A 18 -1.01 7.67 -12.97
CA PHE A 18 0.41 7.50 -13.26
C PHE A 18 0.65 6.78 -14.59
N ASN A 19 -0.36 6.12 -15.18
CA ASN A 19 -0.23 5.37 -16.43
C ASN A 19 1.02 4.45 -16.44
N LEU A 20 1.13 3.59 -15.42
CA LEU A 20 2.31 2.73 -15.23
C LEU A 20 2.41 1.70 -16.36
N PRO A 21 3.63 1.40 -16.86
CA PRO A 21 3.83 0.34 -17.85
C PRO A 21 3.36 -1.03 -17.35
N GLU A 22 2.85 -1.88 -18.25
CA GLU A 22 2.42 -3.26 -17.92
C GLU A 22 3.53 -4.06 -17.22
N LYS A 23 4.79 -3.83 -17.61
CA LYS A 23 5.97 -4.46 -17.01
C LYS A 23 6.06 -4.27 -15.49
N CYS A 24 5.46 -3.21 -14.92
CA CYS A 24 5.39 -3.01 -13.47
C CYS A 24 4.57 -4.08 -12.74
N PHE A 25 3.70 -4.80 -13.45
CA PHE A 25 2.81 -5.82 -12.90
C PHE A 25 3.30 -7.26 -13.17
N ASN A 26 4.43 -7.44 -13.87
CA ASN A 26 4.94 -8.75 -14.28
C ASN A 26 5.73 -9.49 -13.20
N SER A 27 6.13 -8.82 -12.12
CA SER A 27 6.83 -9.42 -10.97
C SER A 27 5.89 -9.51 -9.78
N ASP A 28 5.80 -10.68 -9.15
CA ASP A 28 4.99 -10.88 -7.94
C ASP A 28 5.40 -9.92 -6.82
N ASN A 29 6.70 -9.65 -6.65
CA ASN A 29 7.19 -8.71 -5.65
C ASN A 29 6.76 -7.27 -5.95
N LEU A 30 6.80 -6.85 -7.21
CA LEU A 30 6.38 -5.50 -7.60
C LEU A 30 4.87 -5.33 -7.53
N LYS A 31 4.12 -6.34 -7.97
CA LYS A 31 2.67 -6.36 -7.83
C LYS A 31 2.27 -6.27 -6.37
N ASN A 32 2.88 -7.10 -5.51
CA ASN A 32 2.66 -7.04 -4.07
C ASN A 32 3.05 -5.68 -3.47
N LEU A 33 4.16 -5.08 -3.90
CA LEU A 33 4.54 -3.73 -3.47
C LEU A 33 3.46 -2.69 -3.83
N LEU A 34 2.92 -2.73 -5.05
CA LEU A 34 1.87 -1.82 -5.54
C LEU A 34 0.53 -2.04 -4.82
N GLU A 35 0.20 -3.29 -4.50
CA GLU A 35 -0.99 -3.64 -3.71
C GLU A 35 -0.89 -3.10 -2.29
N LEU A 36 0.22 -3.43 -1.61
CA LEU A 36 0.44 -3.03 -0.22
C LEU A 36 0.51 -1.51 -0.09
N SER A 37 1.17 -0.82 -1.03
CA SER A 37 1.23 0.63 -1.03
C SER A 37 -0.14 1.28 -1.29
N ALA A 38 -0.96 0.74 -2.20
CA ALA A 38 -2.31 1.24 -2.45
C ALA A 38 -3.22 1.07 -1.22
N ILE A 39 -3.19 -0.12 -0.59
CA ILE A 39 -3.95 -0.42 0.64
C ILE A 39 -3.57 0.55 1.77
N ASN A 40 -2.27 0.81 1.92
CA ASN A 40 -1.74 1.68 2.97
C ASN A 40 -1.66 3.16 2.57
N LYS A 41 -2.12 3.51 1.36
CA LYS A 41 -2.06 4.86 0.78
C LYS A 41 -0.64 5.48 0.80
N ILE A 42 0.37 4.66 0.55
CA ILE A 42 1.77 5.08 0.46
C ILE A 42 2.09 5.41 -1.00
N ASN A 43 2.57 6.64 -1.25
CA ASN A 43 2.81 7.07 -2.61
C ASN A 43 4.22 6.68 -3.09
N LEU A 44 4.29 5.65 -3.92
CA LEU A 44 5.56 5.18 -4.49
C LEU A 44 6.10 6.09 -5.59
N PHE A 45 5.24 6.87 -6.25
CA PHE A 45 5.61 7.59 -7.47
C PHE A 45 5.46 9.10 -7.34
N LYS A 46 6.15 9.82 -8.22
CA LYS A 46 5.98 11.25 -8.42
C LYS A 46 5.91 11.55 -9.91
N ARG A 47 5.08 12.51 -10.29
CA ARG A 47 5.12 13.10 -11.62
C ARG A 47 6.22 14.17 -11.66
N ASN A 48 7.05 14.12 -12.69
CA ASN A 48 8.03 15.15 -13.01
C ASN A 48 7.85 15.53 -14.48
N ASN A 49 7.17 16.66 -14.72
CA ASN A 49 6.70 17.08 -16.03
C ASN A 49 5.87 15.97 -16.71
N ASN A 50 6.34 15.45 -17.84
CA ASN A 50 5.69 14.41 -18.63
C ASN A 50 6.17 12.98 -18.29
N SER A 51 6.96 12.81 -17.22
CA SER A 51 7.50 11.51 -16.81
C SER A 51 7.01 11.12 -15.42
N VAL A 52 6.80 9.82 -15.20
CA VAL A 52 6.59 9.25 -13.87
C VAL A 52 7.91 8.69 -13.37
N LYS A 53 8.24 8.98 -12.12
CA LYS A 53 9.46 8.49 -11.48
C LYS A 53 9.16 7.90 -10.12
N LEU A 54 9.99 6.95 -9.69
CA LEU A 54 9.95 6.47 -8.31
C LEU A 54 10.28 7.62 -7.34
N ASN A 55 9.58 7.66 -6.21
CA ASN A 55 9.99 8.50 -5.09
C ASN A 55 11.32 8.01 -4.53
N ASN A 56 12.04 8.90 -3.84
CA ASN A 56 13.26 8.51 -3.14
C ASN A 56 12.92 7.40 -2.13
N THR A 57 13.65 6.28 -2.15
CA THR A 57 13.43 5.15 -1.24
C THR A 57 13.46 5.57 0.23
N LYS A 58 14.34 6.51 0.61
CA LYS A 58 14.38 7.09 1.96
C LYS A 58 13.08 7.82 2.32
N LYS A 59 12.47 8.51 1.34
CA LYS A 59 11.19 9.20 1.53
C LYS A 59 10.07 8.18 1.75
N ILE A 60 10.01 7.13 0.92
CA ILE A 60 9.02 6.05 1.04
C ILE A 60 9.13 5.36 2.41
N ILE A 61 10.35 5.00 2.84
CA ILE A 61 10.60 4.38 4.14
C ILE A 61 10.19 5.31 5.29
N ASN A 62 10.44 6.62 5.16
CA ASN A 62 10.02 7.59 6.17
C ASN A 62 8.48 7.69 6.26
N GLU A 63 7.78 7.71 5.12
CA GLU A 63 6.31 7.65 5.08
C GLU A 63 5.77 6.37 5.73
N CYS A 64 6.37 5.21 5.43
CA CYS A 64 6.05 3.93 6.08
C CYS A 64 6.21 4.01 7.61
N THR A 65 7.33 4.58 8.07
CA THR A 65 7.65 4.70 9.51
C THR A 65 6.66 5.63 10.23
N ILE A 66 6.29 6.74 9.59
CA ILE A 66 5.28 7.67 10.12
C ILE A 66 3.92 6.97 10.22
N LEU A 67 3.50 6.28 9.16
CA LEU A 67 2.23 5.56 9.12
C LEU A 67 2.19 4.45 10.19
N LYS A 68 3.29 3.70 10.35
CA LYS A 68 3.42 2.68 11.41
C LYS A 68 3.20 3.27 12.80
N LYS A 69 3.79 4.43 13.08
CA LYS A 69 3.58 5.14 14.36
C LYS A 69 2.14 5.61 14.54
N ILE A 70 1.49 6.10 13.48
CA ILE A 70 0.07 6.51 13.53
C ILE A 70 -0.80 5.29 13.84
N LYS A 71 -0.62 4.19 13.11
CA LYS A 71 -1.39 2.95 13.28
C LYS A 71 -1.22 2.34 14.68
N LEU A 72 -0.01 2.38 15.24
CA LEU A 72 0.22 1.96 16.62
C LEU A 72 -0.52 2.84 17.64
N LYS A 73 -0.54 4.16 17.45
CA LYS A 73 -1.29 5.07 18.32
C LYS A 73 -2.80 4.86 18.22
N GLU A 74 -3.32 4.67 17.01
CA GLU A 74 -4.74 4.32 16.78
C GLU A 74 -5.09 3.02 17.52
N PHE A 75 -4.23 2.00 17.40
CA PHE A 75 -4.43 0.72 18.08
C PHE A 75 -4.43 0.84 19.60
N THR A 76 -3.44 1.52 20.18
CA THR A 76 -3.38 1.74 21.63
C THR A 76 -4.61 2.46 22.14
N LYS A 77 -5.06 3.50 21.43
CA LYS A 77 -6.27 4.24 21.79
C LYS A 77 -7.52 3.38 21.72
N GLU A 78 -7.70 2.59 20.66
CA GLU A 78 -8.87 1.72 20.52
C GLU A 78 -8.91 0.61 21.58
N LEU A 79 -7.75 0.09 22.00
CA LEU A 79 -7.64 -0.82 23.15
C LEU A 79 -8.00 -0.14 24.48
N GLU A 80 -7.58 1.11 24.69
CA GLU A 80 -7.97 1.90 25.86
C GLU A 80 -9.49 2.12 25.90
N ASP A 81 -10.09 2.44 24.75
CA ASP A 81 -11.54 2.63 24.61
C ASP A 81 -12.32 1.34 24.95
N PHE A 82 -11.80 0.16 24.56
CA PHE A 82 -12.39 -1.14 24.97
C PHE A 82 -12.29 -1.42 26.47
N ASN A 83 -11.25 -0.92 27.15
CA ASN A 83 -11.15 -1.06 28.61
C ASN A 83 -12.11 -0.12 29.36
N LEU A 84 -12.54 0.97 28.72
CA LEU A 84 -13.41 2.00 29.31
C LEU A 84 -14.90 1.78 29.01
N SER A 85 -15.23 1.02 27.96
CA SER A 85 -16.62 0.80 27.51
C SER A 85 -17.04 -0.67 27.58
N ASP A 86 -18.16 -0.88 28.28
CA ASP A 86 -19.07 -2.03 28.27
C ASP A 86 -18.59 -3.44 28.63
N SER A 87 -19.26 -3.99 29.65
CA SER A 87 -19.24 -5.41 30.04
C SER A 87 -19.72 -6.39 28.95
N ASP A 88 -20.19 -5.88 27.81
CA ASP A 88 -20.84 -6.65 26.74
C ASP A 88 -20.04 -6.73 25.42
N ILE A 89 -18.79 -6.22 25.39
CA ILE A 89 -17.95 -6.33 24.19
C ILE A 89 -17.51 -7.78 23.98
N SER A 90 -17.94 -8.35 22.85
CA SER A 90 -17.54 -9.71 22.45
C SER A 90 -16.04 -9.79 22.20
N ILE A 91 -15.38 -10.78 22.81
CA ILE A 91 -13.96 -11.10 22.57
C ILE A 91 -13.65 -11.31 21.07
N GLY A 92 -14.63 -11.75 20.28
CA GLY A 92 -14.47 -11.92 18.83
C GLY A 92 -14.26 -10.59 18.09
N ILE A 93 -14.89 -9.50 18.57
CA ILE A 93 -14.71 -8.15 18.02
C ILE A 93 -13.29 -7.66 18.32
N ILE A 94 -12.85 -7.79 19.58
CA ILE A 94 -11.49 -7.42 20.01
C ILE A 94 -10.45 -8.16 19.18
N LYS A 95 -10.61 -9.48 19.02
CA LYS A 95 -9.69 -10.30 18.19
C LYS A 95 -9.66 -9.81 16.74
N THR A 96 -10.81 -9.60 16.12
CA THR A 96 -10.90 -9.15 14.72
C THR A 96 -10.23 -7.79 14.52
N THR A 97 -10.42 -6.86 15.48
CA THR A 97 -9.77 -5.56 15.47
C THR A 97 -8.25 -5.69 15.63
N ASN A 98 -7.78 -6.52 16.57
CA ASN A 98 -6.34 -6.77 16.77
C ASN A 98 -5.70 -7.34 15.50
N ASP A 99 -6.30 -8.36 14.90
CA ASP A 99 -5.80 -9.01 13.68
C ASP A 99 -5.71 -7.98 12.53
N LYS A 100 -6.71 -7.09 12.40
CA LYS A 100 -6.68 -6.00 11.41
C LYS A 100 -5.49 -5.06 11.63
N TYR A 101 -5.19 -4.69 12.88
CA TYR A 101 -4.04 -3.83 13.18
C TYR A 101 -2.71 -4.52 12.90
N ILE A 102 -2.56 -5.78 13.30
CA ILE A 102 -1.36 -6.58 13.04
C ILE A 102 -1.13 -6.68 11.53
N ASN A 103 -2.16 -7.07 10.76
CA ASN A 103 -2.07 -7.17 9.31
C ASN A 103 -1.65 -5.84 8.65
N ASN A 104 -2.17 -4.71 9.13
CA ASN A 104 -1.76 -3.39 8.62
C ASN A 104 -0.28 -3.09 8.89
N LEU A 105 0.21 -3.44 10.09
CA LEU A 105 1.62 -3.24 10.45
C LEU A 105 2.55 -4.16 9.64
N GLU A 106 2.16 -5.42 9.48
CA GLU A 106 2.89 -6.40 8.65
C GLU A 106 2.95 -5.97 7.18
N ASN A 107 1.84 -5.43 6.65
CA ASN A 107 1.81 -4.88 5.30
C ASN A 107 2.82 -3.74 5.12
N ILE A 108 2.91 -2.83 6.10
CA ILE A 108 3.91 -1.74 6.07
C ILE A 108 5.33 -2.30 6.16
N ASP A 109 5.58 -3.30 6.99
CA ASP A 109 6.90 -3.93 7.12
C ASP A 109 7.31 -4.66 5.82
N ASN A 110 6.35 -5.29 5.13
CA ASN A 110 6.57 -5.91 3.83
C ASN A 110 6.94 -4.88 2.76
N ILE A 111 6.29 -3.71 2.73
CA ILE A 111 6.69 -2.61 1.84
C ILE A 111 8.15 -2.21 2.09
N ILE A 112 8.52 -1.99 3.36
CA ILE A 112 9.90 -1.63 3.72
C ILE A 112 10.88 -2.72 3.29
N LYS A 113 10.54 -4.00 3.47
CA LYS A 113 11.37 -5.14 3.07
C LYS A 113 11.59 -5.18 1.56
N ILE A 114 10.54 -4.99 0.75
CA ILE A 114 10.66 -4.95 -0.71
C ILE A 114 11.49 -3.73 -1.13
N ILE A 115 11.24 -2.55 -0.55
CA ILE A 115 11.99 -1.32 -0.87
C ILE A 115 13.50 -1.46 -0.57
N ASN A 116 13.85 -2.17 0.51
CA ASN A 116 15.24 -2.44 0.85
C ASN A 116 15.87 -3.56 0.00
N THR A 117 15.05 -4.34 -0.70
CA THR A 117 15.50 -5.37 -1.64
C THR A 117 15.79 -4.69 -2.97
N LYS A 118 17.03 -4.19 -3.11
CA LYS A 118 17.48 -3.37 -4.25
C LYS A 118 17.11 -3.91 -5.65
N PRO A 119 17.23 -5.22 -5.96
CA PRO A 119 16.95 -5.71 -7.32
C PRO A 119 15.54 -5.37 -7.85
N ASP A 120 14.52 -5.47 -7.01
CA ASP A 120 13.13 -5.17 -7.42
C ASP A 120 12.94 -3.67 -7.65
N ILE A 121 13.54 -2.84 -6.79
CA ILE A 121 13.45 -1.38 -6.88
C ILE A 121 14.28 -0.83 -8.05
N ASP A 122 15.46 -1.37 -8.29
CA ASP A 122 16.31 -1.02 -9.42
C ASP A 122 15.61 -1.45 -10.73
N TYR A 123 14.97 -2.62 -10.76
CA TYR A 123 14.16 -3.07 -11.89
C TYR A 123 12.95 -2.15 -12.14
N LEU A 124 12.23 -1.75 -11.09
CA LEU A 124 11.12 -0.81 -11.20
C LEU A 124 11.58 0.57 -11.70
N ASP A 125 12.70 1.10 -11.20
CA ASP A 125 13.26 2.37 -11.65
C ASP A 125 13.71 2.29 -13.13
N ASN A 126 14.29 1.17 -13.55
CA ASN A 126 14.64 0.94 -14.95
C ASN A 126 13.41 0.93 -15.87
N ILE A 127 12.34 0.23 -15.50
CA ILE A 127 11.08 0.22 -16.29
C ILE A 127 10.54 1.64 -16.50
N LEU A 128 10.60 2.48 -15.47
CA LEU A 128 10.08 3.86 -15.54
C LEU A 128 10.99 4.83 -16.32
N ASN A 129 12.27 4.50 -16.45
CA ASN A 129 13.25 5.30 -17.19
C ASN A 129 13.44 4.81 -18.64
N GLU A 130 13.02 3.59 -18.98
CA GLU A 130 12.85 3.20 -20.37
C GLU A 130 11.78 4.12 -20.99
N ASP A 131 12.12 4.82 -22.08
CA ASP A 131 11.21 5.64 -22.91
C ASP A 131 10.12 4.77 -23.57
N THR A 132 9.35 4.06 -22.75
CA THR A 132 8.16 3.33 -23.15
C THR A 132 7.01 4.32 -23.16
N VAL A 133 7.02 5.18 -24.17
CA VAL A 133 5.79 5.73 -24.73
C VAL A 133 5.01 4.54 -25.28
N SER A 134 4.25 3.88 -24.41
CA SER A 134 3.21 2.96 -24.85
C SER A 134 1.88 3.58 -24.44
N ASP A 135 1.17 4.12 -25.44
CA ASP A 135 -0.17 4.70 -25.35
C ASP A 135 -1.26 3.68 -24.93
N SER A 136 -0.89 2.48 -24.49
CA SER A 136 -1.80 1.44 -24.05
C SER A 136 -1.76 1.31 -22.53
N PHE A 137 -2.68 2.01 -21.86
CA PHE A 137 -3.16 1.60 -20.55
C PHE A 137 -3.79 0.21 -20.71
N ILE A 138 -3.19 -0.83 -20.13
CA ILE A 138 -3.73 -2.19 -20.18
C ILE A 138 -4.66 -2.35 -18.98
N GLU A 139 -5.92 -1.99 -19.20
CA GLU A 139 -7.08 -2.29 -18.35
C GLU A 139 -7.44 -3.80 -18.39
N ILE A 140 -6.46 -4.72 -18.45
CA ILE A 140 -6.73 -6.15 -18.70
C ILE A 140 -6.54 -7.04 -17.45
N TYR A 141 -5.90 -6.58 -16.37
CA TYR A 141 -5.61 -7.45 -15.21
C TYR A 141 -6.48 -7.24 -13.96
N SER A 142 -7.61 -6.54 -14.07
CA SER A 142 -8.46 -6.22 -12.90
C SER A 142 -9.86 -6.86 -12.88
N ASN A 143 -10.12 -7.81 -13.79
CA ASN A 143 -11.43 -8.45 -13.94
C ASN A 143 -11.43 -9.99 -13.95
N ASN A 144 -10.31 -10.66 -13.63
CA ASN A 144 -10.30 -12.12 -13.39
C ASN A 144 -9.87 -12.43 -11.96
#